data_AF-A0AAU2I289-F1
#
_entry.id   AF-A0AAU2I289-F1
#
_cell.length_a   1.000
_cell.length_b   1.000
_cell.length_c   1.000
_cell.angle_alpha   90.00
_cell.angle_beta   90.00
_cell.angle_gamma   90.00
#
_symmetry.space_group_name_H-M   'P 1'
#
loop_
_entity.id
_entity.type
_entity.pdbx_description
1 polymer ?
#
loop_
_entity_poly.entity_id
_entity_poly.type
_entity_poly.pdbx_seq_one_letter_code
_entity_poly.pdbx_strand_id
1 'polypeptide(L)' 'MSVAGESGRAQQMRARAKDLEQAAERATDPQERQRLKDQARHLKAQSEHTGGTRTPDTDPTVSSHR' A
#
# COMPACT_ATOMS: atom_id res chain seq x y z
N MET A 1 10.36 1.07 20.14
CA MET A 1 8.91 1.36 20.02
C MET A 1 8.78 2.18 18.74
N SER A 2 8.09 1.83 17.64
CA SER A 2 7.01 0.88 17.38
C SER A 2 6.99 0.53 15.88
N VAL A 3 7.17 -0.76 15.53
CA VAL A 3 6.79 -1.33 14.21
C VAL A 3 5.27 -1.39 14.00
N ALA A 4 4.49 -0.90 14.98
CA ALA A 4 3.03 -0.83 14.94
C ALA A 4 2.49 0.31 14.05
N GLY A 5 3.29 1.33 13.72
CA GLY A 5 2.87 2.43 12.83
C GLY A 5 2.80 2.02 11.36
N GLU A 6 3.76 1.21 10.90
CA GLU A 6 3.85 0.73 9.52
C GLU A 6 2.84 -0.39 9.24
N SER A 7 2.64 -1.27 10.23
CA SER A 7 1.63 -2.33 10.19
C SER A 7 0.20 -1.78 10.10
N GLY A 8 -0.09 -0.68 10.80
CA GLY A 8 -1.39 -0.01 10.77
C GLY A 8 -1.70 0.64 9.42
N ARG A 9 -0.71 1.26 8.77
CA ARG A 9 -0.88 1.85 7.43
C ARG A 9 -1.13 0.77 6.37
N ALA A 10 -0.35 -0.31 6.38
CA ALA A 10 -0.54 -1.42 5.45
C ALA A 10 -1.91 -2.12 5.68
N GLN A 11 -2.33 -2.32 6.93
CA GLN A 11 -3.66 -2.83 7.24
C GLN A 11 -4.78 -1.90 6.79
N GLN A 12 -4.63 -0.58 7.00
CA GLN A 12 -5.63 0.40 6.58
C GLN A 12 -5.77 0.45 5.05
N MET A 13 -4.67 0.33 4.31
CA MET A 13 -4.70 0.24 2.85
C MET A 13 -5.37 -1.05 2.37
N ARG A 14 -5.08 -2.20 3.00
CA ARG A 14 -5.78 -3.47 2.69
C ARG A 14 -7.27 -3.42 3.03
N ALA A 15 -7.65 -2.75 4.11
CA ALA A 15 -9.05 -2.56 4.48
C ALA A 15 -9.79 -1.71 3.44
N ARG A 16 -9.19 -0.59 2.99
CA ARG A 16 -9.73 0.22 1.89
C ARG A 16 -9.83 -0.54 0.57
N ALA A 17 -8.83 -1.38 0.25
CA ALA A 17 -8.89 -2.22 -0.94
C ALA A 17 -10.07 -3.21 -0.88
N LYS A 18 -10.34 -3.81 0.28
CA LYS A 18 -11.51 -4.69 0.47
C LYS A 18 -12.83 -3.94 0.30
N ASP A 19 -12.93 -2.73 0.82
CA ASP A 19 -14.12 -1.89 0.68
C ASP A 19 -14.40 -1.56 -0.80
N LEU A 20 -13.36 -1.20 -1.54
CA LEU A 20 -13.42 -0.97 -2.99
C LEU A 20 -13.81 -2.24 -3.77
N GLU A 21 -13.29 -3.43 -3.40
CA GLU A 21 -13.72 -4.70 -4.00
C GLU A 21 -15.21 -4.96 -3.75
N GLN A 22 -15.70 -4.74 -2.53
CA GLN A 22 -17.13 -4.91 -2.21
C GLN A 22 -18.03 -3.89 -2.91
N ALA A 23 -17.57 -2.65 -3.05
CA ALA A 23 -18.25 -1.64 -3.84
C ALA A 23 -18.31 -2.06 -5.31
N ALA A 24 -17.23 -2.63 -5.84
CA ALA A 24 -17.19 -3.16 -7.20
C ALA A 24 -18.18 -4.32 -7.40
N GLU A 25 -18.32 -5.22 -6.42
CA GLU A 25 -19.29 -6.32 -6.48
C GLU A 25 -20.75 -5.83 -6.46
N ARG A 26 -21.00 -4.70 -5.79
CA ARG A 26 -22.33 -4.06 -5.76
C ARG A 26 -22.57 -3.14 -6.96
N ALA A 27 -21.53 -2.70 -7.64
CA ALA A 27 -21.63 -1.87 -8.82
C ALA A 27 -22.27 -2.67 -9.96
N THR A 28 -23.42 -2.19 -10.42
CA THR A 28 -24.14 -2.70 -11.59
C THR A 28 -23.49 -2.28 -12.90
N ASP A 29 -22.72 -1.19 -12.89
CA ASP A 29 -22.02 -0.71 -14.06
C ASP A 29 -20.68 -1.45 -14.27
N PRO A 30 -20.46 -2.06 -15.44
CA PRO A 30 -19.25 -2.85 -15.69
C PRO A 30 -17.98 -1.97 -15.71
N GLN A 31 -18.09 -0.71 -16.11
CA GLN A 31 -16.96 0.23 -16.16
C GLN A 31 -16.60 0.71 -14.75
N GLU A 32 -17.61 0.99 -13.92
CA GLU A 32 -17.41 1.37 -12.52
C GLU A 32 -16.83 0.22 -11.70
N ARG A 33 -17.37 -0.99 -11.87
CA ARG A 33 -16.81 -2.20 -11.26
C ARG A 33 -15.35 -2.41 -11.62
N GLN A 34 -14.98 -2.20 -12.88
CA GLN A 34 -13.61 -2.35 -13.33
C GLN A 34 -12.70 -1.32 -12.65
N ARG A 35 -13.10 -0.03 -12.62
CA ARG A 35 -12.34 1.02 -11.93
C ARG A 35 -12.14 0.72 -10.46
N LEU A 36 -13.18 0.30 -9.75
CA LEU A 36 -13.12 -0.01 -8.33
C LEU A 36 -12.17 -1.20 -8.05
N LYS A 37 -12.21 -2.25 -8.89
CA LYS A 37 -11.26 -3.39 -8.80
C LYS A 37 -9.82 -2.97 -9.08
N ASP A 38 -9.59 -2.15 -10.10
CA ASP A 38 -8.26 -1.61 -10.41
C ASP A 38 -7.71 -0.78 -9.24
N GLN A 39 -8.55 0.07 -8.67
CA GLN A 39 -8.19 0.93 -7.54
C GLN A 39 -7.88 0.11 -6.27
N ALA A 40 -8.65 -0.96 -6.03
CA ALA A 40 -8.38 -1.90 -4.93
C ALA A 40 -7.05 -2.64 -5.11
N ARG A 41 -6.76 -3.13 -6.32
CA ARG A 41 -5.48 -3.79 -6.63
C ARG A 41 -4.31 -2.84 -6.45
N HIS A 42 -4.45 -1.60 -6.89
CA HIS A 42 -3.41 -0.59 -6.74
C HIS A 42 -3.13 -0.27 -5.26
N LEU A 43 -4.16 -0.19 -4.42
CA LEU A 43 -4.03 0.00 -2.96
C LEU A 43 -3.34 -1.18 -2.25
N LYS A 44 -3.64 -2.42 -2.65
CA LYS A 44 -2.94 -3.61 -2.15
C LYS A 44 -1.44 -3.57 -2.51
N ALA A 45 -1.13 -3.30 -3.78
CA ALA A 45 0.26 -3.20 -4.24
C ALA A 45 1.03 -2.08 -3.52
N GLN A 46 0.41 -0.91 -3.30
CA GLN A 46 1.02 0.17 -2.52
C GLN A 46 1.23 -0.23 -1.05
N SER A 47 0.33 -1.04 -0.45
CA SER A 47 0.49 -1.52 0.92
C SER A 47 1.72 -2.44 1.08
N GLU A 48 2.03 -3.23 0.05
CA GLU A 48 3.18 -4.12 0.02
C GLU A 48 4.48 -3.33 -0.18
N HIS A 49 4.46 -2.30 -1.04
CA HIS A 49 5.60 -1.41 -1.25
C HIS A 49 5.90 -0.52 -0.02
N THR A 50 4.85 -0.05 0.67
CA THR A 50 4.99 0.83 1.85
C THR A 50 5.47 0.07 3.09
N GLY A 51 5.13 -1.23 3.23
CA GLY A 51 5.67 -2.10 4.27
C GLY A 51 7.02 -2.76 3.91
N GLY A 52 7.54 -2.48 2.70
CA GLY A 52 8.77 -3.05 2.15
C GLY A 52 9.94 -2.07 2.06
N THR A 53 9.77 -0.81 2.44
CA THR A 53 10.86 0.18 2.52
C THR A 53 11.76 -0.02 3.74
N ARG A 54 12.31 -1.24 3.88
CA ARG A 54 13.70 -1.35 4.31
C ARG A 54 14.52 -0.93 3.10
N THR A 55 14.84 0.36 3.04
CA THR A 55 15.88 0.89 2.17
C THR A 55 17.08 -0.07 2.20
N PRO A 56 17.45 -0.75 1.10
CA PRO A 56 18.80 -1.26 1.02
C PRO A 56 19.69 -0.03 0.89
N ASP A 57 20.43 0.24 1.95
CA ASP A 57 21.72 0.91 1.88
C ASP A 57 21.73 2.26 1.14
N THR A 58 21.26 3.29 1.83
CA THR A 58 21.87 4.61 1.67
C THR A 58 22.68 4.85 2.94
N ASP A 59 23.77 4.09 3.09
CA ASP A 59 24.88 4.52 3.95
C ASP A 59 25.55 5.69 3.23
N PRO A 60 25.47 6.94 3.75
CA PRO A 60 26.33 7.98 3.24
C PRO A 60 27.71 7.70 3.82
N THR A 61 28.50 6.85 3.16
CA THR A 61 29.95 6.77 3.39
C THR A 61 30.61 8.05 2.85
N VAL A 62 30.22 9.19 3.39
CA VAL A 62 30.93 10.47 3.29
C VAL A 62 31.14 11.00 4.71
N SER A 63 31.83 10.18 5.50
CA SER A 63 32.53 10.60 6.70
C SER A 63 33.82 9.81 6.84
N SER A 64 34.76 10.07 5.92
CA SER A 64 36.18 9.97 6.23
C SER A 64 36.76 11.37 6.24
N HIS A 65 36.54 12.05 7.37
CA HIS A 65 37.55 12.95 7.92
C HIS A 65 38.73 12.07 8.37
N ARG A 66 39.86 12.11 7.64
CA ARG A 66 41.19 12.43 8.19
C ARG A 66 42.24 12.47 7.09
#